data_AF-A0A8D3X2L4-F1
#
_entry.id   AF-A0A8D3X2L4-F1
#
_cell.length_a   1.000
_cell.length_b   1.000
_cell.length_c   1.000
_cell.angle_alpha   90.00
_cell.angle_beta   90.00
_cell.angle_gamma   90.00
#
_symmetry.space_group_name_H-M   'P 1'
#
loop_
_entity.id
_entity.type
_entity.pdbx_description
1 polymer ?
#
loop_
_entity_poly.entity_id
_entity_poly.type
_entity_poly.pdbx_seq_one_letter_code
_entity_poly.pdbx_strand_id
1 'polypeptide(L)' 'MNSYTHIKEALQLAEQAVYQGQMNLNGANFQNAQMHLNIVQQQINEQKEAASGDKELRRMEEHLRHLREAQQAIQQNF' A
#
# COMPACT_ATOMS: atom_id res chain seq x y z
N MET A 1 21.88 -6.87 4.23
CA MET A 1 21.05 -5.71 4.62
C MET A 1 19.69 -5.93 4.00
N ASN A 2 18.60 -5.85 4.77
CA ASN A 2 17.26 -6.29 4.36
C ASN A 2 16.73 -5.30 3.29
N SER A 3 16.89 -5.64 2.01
CA SER A 3 16.83 -4.70 0.87
C SER A 3 15.49 -3.95 0.74
N TYR A 4 14.45 -4.39 1.43
CA TYR A 4 13.10 -3.87 1.32
C TYR A 4 12.47 -3.44 2.65
N THR A 5 13.26 -3.25 3.72
CA THR A 5 12.73 -2.84 5.04
C THR A 5 11.80 -1.63 4.94
N HIS A 6 12.19 -0.60 4.19
CA HIS A 6 11.40 0.62 4.06
C HIS A 6 10.07 0.39 3.32
N ILE A 7 10.04 -0.50 2.32
CA ILE A 7 8.80 -0.86 1.63
C ILE A 7 7.87 -1.63 2.56
N LYS A 8 8.41 -2.53 3.39
CA LYS A 8 7.62 -3.27 4.38
C LYS A 8 7.00 -2.36 5.43
N GLU A 9 7.78 -1.39 5.95
CA GLU A 9 7.28 -0.39 6.89
C GLU A 9 6.18 0.47 6.25
N ALA A 10 6.41 0.93 5.01
CA ALA A 10 5.42 1.70 4.27
C ALA A 10 4.12 0.89 4.00
N LEU A 11 4.25 -0.40 3.66
CA LEU A 11 3.12 -1.31 3.48
C LEU A 11 2.31 -1.47 4.78
N GLN A 12 2.99 -1.65 5.90
CA GLN A 12 2.33 -1.79 7.20
C GLN A 12 1.55 -0.52 7.58
N LEU A 13 2.12 0.66 7.31
CA LEU A 13 1.42 1.94 7.51
C LEU A 13 0.21 2.08 6.57
N ALA A 14 0.36 1.67 5.31
CA ALA A 14 -0.74 1.68 4.35
C ALA A 14 -1.88 0.74 4.75
N GLU A 15 -1.55 -0.46 5.23
CA GLU A 15 -2.52 -1.43 5.74
C GLU A 15 -3.29 -0.88 6.94
N GLN A 16 -2.58 -0.30 7.92
CA GLN A 16 -3.22 0.32 9.08
C GLN A 16 -4.14 1.48 8.69
N ALA A 17 -3.72 2.32 7.74
CA ALA A 17 -4.52 3.45 7.26
C ALA A 17 -5.76 2.97 6.49
N VAL A 18 -5.64 1.94 5.64
CA VAL A 18 -6.79 1.31 4.97
C VAL A 18 -7.75 0.77 6.02
N TYR A 19 -7.26 0.01 7.01
CA TYR A 19 -8.07 -0.53 8.11
C TYR A 19 -8.84 0.56 8.86
N GLN A 20 -8.17 1.66 9.23
CA GLN A 20 -8.82 2.81 9.88
C GLN A 20 -9.85 3.51 8.98
N GLY A 21 -9.61 3.55 7.67
CA GLY A 21 -10.57 4.02 6.67
C GLY A 21 -11.83 3.16 6.65
N GLN A 22 -11.69 1.83 6.69
CA GLN A 22 -12.85 0.91 6.70
C GLN A 22 -13.65 1.03 8.00
N MET A 23 -12.99 1.20 9.14
CA MET A 23 -13.68 1.27 10.43
C MET A 23 -14.43 2.58 10.67
N ASN A 24 -13.82 3.72 10.30
CA ASN A 24 -14.32 5.04 10.68
C ASN A 24 -14.99 5.81 9.54
N LEU A 25 -15.00 5.24 8.32
CA LEU A 25 -15.75 5.73 7.15
C LEU A 25 -15.65 7.25 6.93
N ASN A 26 -14.46 7.80 7.19
CA ASN A 26 -14.20 9.23 7.18
C ASN A 26 -13.31 9.56 5.97
N GLY A 27 -13.72 10.58 5.20
CA GLY A 27 -12.96 11.12 4.06
C GLY A 27 -11.49 11.38 4.36
N ALA A 28 -11.16 11.90 5.55
CA ALA A 28 -9.78 12.16 5.95
C ALA A 28 -8.95 10.86 6.07
N ASN A 29 -9.54 9.79 6.60
CA ASN A 29 -8.88 8.49 6.71
C ASN A 29 -8.69 7.83 5.34
N PHE A 30 -9.65 8.01 4.43
CA PHE A 30 -9.51 7.55 3.04
C PHE A 30 -8.39 8.28 2.31
N GLN A 31 -8.31 9.61 2.44
CA GLN A 31 -7.21 10.41 1.88
C GLN A 31 -5.87 9.98 2.45
N ASN A 32 -5.80 9.74 3.77
CA ASN A 32 -4.59 9.25 4.43
C ASN A 32 -4.17 7.87 3.89
N ALA A 33 -5.11 6.93 3.79
CA ALA A 33 -4.86 5.61 3.21
C ALA A 33 -4.36 5.72 1.75
N GLN A 34 -4.98 6.58 0.94
CA GLN A 34 -4.58 6.80 -0.45
C GLN A 34 -3.15 7.34 -0.55
N MET A 35 -2.79 8.28 0.33
CA MET A 35 -1.43 8.82 0.41
C MET A 35 -0.41 7.71 0.69
N HIS A 36 -0.64 6.89 1.71
CA HIS A 36 0.27 5.79 2.06
C HIS A 36 0.40 4.75 0.93
N LEU A 37 -0.71 4.38 0.28
CA LEU A 37 -0.69 3.45 -0.85
C LEU A 37 0.10 4.00 -2.05
N ASN A 38 0.07 5.32 -2.27
CA ASN A 38 0.85 5.96 -3.33
C ASN A 38 2.35 5.97 -3.00
N ILE A 39 2.72 6.24 -1.75
CA ILE A 39 4.12 6.19 -1.28
C ILE A 39 4.69 4.78 -1.49
N VAL A 40 3.96 3.74 -1.09
CA VAL A 40 4.40 2.35 -1.28
C VAL A 40 4.57 2.03 -2.77
N GLN A 41 3.62 2.43 -3.61
CA GLN A 41 3.72 2.21 -5.06
C GLN A 41 4.98 2.84 -5.64
N GLN A 42 5.29 4.08 -5.24
CA GLN A 42 6.48 4.78 -5.70
C GLN A 42 7.74 4.03 -5.29
N GLN A 43 7.86 3.63 -4.03
CA GLN A 43 9.03 2.89 -3.55
C GLN A 43 9.19 1.53 -4.23
N ILE A 44 8.08 0.81 -4.49
CA ILE A 44 8.11 -0.44 -5.26
C ILE A 44 8.61 -0.19 -6.69
N ASN A 45 8.13 0.87 -7.35
CA ASN A 45 8.54 1.21 -8.71
C ASN A 45 10.04 1.52 -8.78
N GLU A 46 10.55 2.33 -7.86
CA GLU A 46 11.99 2.66 -7.75
C GLU A 46 12.85 1.41 -7.57
N GLN A 47 12.38 0.43 -6.77
CA GLN A 47 13.08 -0.84 -6.61
C GLN A 47 12.92 -1.79 -7.81
N LYS A 48 11.82 -1.72 -8.55
CA LYS A 48 11.62 -2.54 -9.76
C LYS A 48 12.55 -2.13 -10.89
N GLU A 49 12.86 -0.84 -11.01
CA GLU A 49 13.87 -0.34 -11.96
C GLU A 49 15.25 -0.94 -11.66
N ALA A 50 15.59 -1.16 -10.40
CA ALA A 50 16.85 -1.77 -9.98
C ALA A 50 16.84 -3.31 -9.96
N ALA A 51 15.69 -3.95 -9.74
CA ALA A 51 15.58 -5.39 -9.45
C ALA A 51 14.28 -6.05 -9.98
N SER A 52 13.98 -5.88 -11.27
CA SER A 52 12.74 -6.32 -11.96
C SER A 52 12.37 -7.82 -11.85
N GLY A 53 13.25 -8.68 -11.35
CA GLY A 53 13.03 -10.13 -11.18
C GLY A 53 12.72 -10.59 -9.76
N ASP A 54 12.73 -9.71 -8.76
CA ASP A 54 12.70 -10.11 -7.37
C ASP A 54 11.32 -10.63 -6.92
N LYS A 55 11.30 -11.85 -6.35
CA LYS A 55 10.06 -12.50 -5.89
C LYS A 55 9.43 -11.79 -4.70
N GLU A 56 10.25 -11.22 -3.82
CA GLU A 56 9.77 -10.50 -2.64
C GLU A 56 9.12 -9.19 -3.06
N LEU A 57 9.72 -8.47 -4.01
CA LEU A 57 9.14 -7.26 -4.59
C LEU A 57 7.79 -7.51 -5.26
N ARG A 58 7.65 -8.63 -5.98
CA ARG A 58 6.35 -9.06 -6.54
C ARG A 58 5.30 -9.33 -5.48
N ARG A 59 5.66 -9.96 -4.35
CA ARG A 59 4.74 -10.19 -3.22
C ARG A 59 4.30 -8.87 -2.58
N MET A 60 5.20 -7.91 -2.47
CA MET A 60 4.88 -6.57 -1.95
C MET A 60 3.93 -5.81 -2.89
N GLU A 61 4.12 -5.94 -4.21
CA GLU A 61 3.21 -5.37 -5.21
C GLU A 61 1.82 -6.00 -5.18
N GLU A 62 1.75 -7.32 -5.01
CA GLU A 62 0.48 -8.04 -4.82
C GLU A 62 -0.22 -7.62 -3.51
N HIS A 63 0.53 -7.46 -2.42
CA HIS A 63 -0.04 -6.95 -1.17
C HIS A 63 -0.59 -5.54 -1.34
N LEU A 64 0.16 -4.63 -1.97
CA LEU A 64 -0.31 -3.29 -2.27
C LEU A 64 -1.59 -3.30 -3.11
N ARG A 65 -1.68 -4.20 -4.09
CA ARG A 65 -2.87 -4.37 -4.91
C ARG A 65 -4.09 -4.75 -4.07
N HIS A 66 -3.97 -5.73 -3.18
CA HIS A 66 -5.08 -6.10 -2.29
C HIS A 66 -5.52 -4.94 -1.39
N LEU A 67 -4.59 -4.16 -0.86
CA LEU A 67 -4.93 -2.99 -0.04
C LEU A 67 -5.70 -1.92 -0.84
N ARG A 68 -5.35 -1.71 -2.13
CA ARG A 68 -6.09 -0.81 -3.01
C ARG A 68 -7.49 -1.33 -3.33
N GLU A 69 -7.61 -2.62 -3.62
CA GLU A 69 -8.91 -3.25 -3.86
C GLU A 69 -9.80 -3.12 -2.62
N ALA A 70 -9.24 -3.33 -1.43
CA ALA A 70 -9.95 -3.13 -0.17
C ALA A 70 -10.37 -1.67 0.06
N GLN A 71 -9.51 -0.69 -0.25
CA GLN A 71 -9.86 0.73 -0.16
C GLN A 71 -10.97 1.11 -1.15
N GLN A 72 -10.88 0.66 -2.40
CA GLN A 72 -11.86 0.94 -3.46
C GLN A 72 -13.22 0.31 -3.16
N ALA A 73 -13.24 -0.92 -2.64
CA ALA A 73 -14.47 -1.59 -2.26
C ALA A 73 -15.26 -0.79 -1.22
N ILE A 74 -14.59 -0.05 -0.34
CA ILE A 74 -15.27 0.83 0.60
C ILE A 74 -15.77 2.08 -0.09
N GLN A 75 -14.94 2.72 -0.92
CA GLN A 75 -15.37 3.93 -1.66
C GLN A 75 -16.57 3.69 -2.58
N GLN A 76 -16.78 2.48 -3.10
CA GLN A 76 -17.97 2.16 -3.92
C GLN A 76 -19.23 1.90 -3.09
N ASN A 77 -19.08 1.63 -1.80
CA ASN A 77 -20.18 1.39 -0.87
C ASN A 77 -20.60 2.66 -0.08
N PHE A 78 -20.00 3.82 -0.39
CA PHE A 78 -20.27 5.15 0.20
C PHE A 78 -20.50 6.19 -0.88
#